data_AF-A0A927GL34-F1
#
_entry.id   AF-A0A927GL34-F1
#
_cell.length_a   1.000
_cell.length_b   1.000
_cell.length_c   1.000
_cell.angle_alpha   90.00
_cell.angle_beta   90.00
_cell.angle_gamma   90.00
#
_symmetry.space_group_name_H-M   'P 1'
#
loop_
_entity.id
_entity.type
_entity.pdbx_description
1 polymer ?
#
loop_
_entity_poly.entity_id
_entity_poly.type
_entity_poly.pdbx_seq_one_letter_code
_entity_poly.pdbx_strand_id
1 'polypeptide(L)'
;MSHLTRAQAEIDATFGNNGRVFTTFSAAPTSDAAAAVTLQPDGKLVVAGQGNAGLEMARYTTTGALDATFGTGGKVIVPLAGSPSPTCMPRAYNPPGFGTAYSVCLQADGKVVVAGAVKGDSFVARFLANGTLDAGFGTNGVTYICGGTVSGYAVRVGQQPTGELIVMGHAVGINVGDYPLPAGNAFVYRLQANGSRDSGYSSGLGAYGRLTDGLVDNAGRALGVGFEDGFFTNPSTVTRRLVVLKVLANGTADPTFGTAGIAALNQFNNQPVMGRAIAQMPNGQILVLGETDVLNPSLFLARFNANGTLDASFGTNGTTDLGPAAFNAFPEMSLQADGKIVLVGTLNGDFVLRRLLPSGQPDTGYGLNGYVTINEDVDDQLKDVLIQPDGSAVAVGYAAGPAGQNSRFAVLRVLPTGRALASAVGFSGAAALRAVPNPSSGAQLQVEMNWPAAVHQPVSVELLSPMGQVVTQTTLSPVGAGERRQAKLAPDQVLAAGLYVLRARCATGVLTSKVLVQ
;
A
#
# COMPACT_ATOMS: atom_id res chain seq x y z
N MET A 1 -19.27 23.27 -11.23
CA MET A 1 -19.08 22.02 -11.98
C MET A 1 -19.57 20.89 -11.10
N SER A 2 -20.46 20.06 -11.66
CA SER A 2 -21.39 19.18 -10.98
C SER A 2 -20.76 18.08 -10.14
N HIS A 3 -21.30 17.89 -8.94
CA HIS A 3 -21.07 16.76 -8.04
C HIS A 3 -21.10 15.43 -8.80
N LEU A 4 -19.95 14.76 -8.89
CA LEU A 4 -19.90 13.34 -9.20
C LEU A 4 -20.72 12.62 -8.13
N THR A 5 -21.79 11.95 -8.53
CA THR A 5 -22.59 11.10 -7.65
C THR A 5 -21.67 10.04 -7.03
N ARG A 6 -21.46 10.14 -5.71
CA ARG A 6 -20.55 9.30 -4.91
C ARG A 6 -20.89 7.81 -5.07
N ALA A 7 -20.19 7.13 -5.97
CA ALA A 7 -20.11 5.68 -5.96
C ALA A 7 -19.18 5.27 -4.81
N GLN A 8 -19.75 4.90 -3.65
CA GLN A 8 -19.00 4.15 -2.63
C GLN A 8 -18.57 2.82 -3.27
N ALA A 9 -17.26 2.61 -3.40
CA ALA A 9 -16.69 1.38 -3.94
C ALA A 9 -16.95 0.16 -3.04
N GLU A 10 -16.83 -1.07 -3.57
CA GLU A 10 -16.77 -2.34 -2.80
C GLU A 10 -15.51 -2.41 -1.94
N ILE A 11 -15.51 -1.56 -0.93
CA ILE A 11 -14.85 -1.83 0.32
C ILE A 11 -15.43 -3.16 0.84
N ASP A 12 -14.55 -4.08 1.22
CA ASP A 12 -14.94 -5.40 1.67
C ASP A 12 -15.62 -5.34 3.04
N ALA A 13 -16.95 -5.39 3.05
CA ALA A 13 -17.75 -5.29 4.27
C ALA A 13 -17.50 -6.41 5.31
N THR A 14 -16.81 -7.50 4.94
CA THR A 14 -16.41 -8.56 5.87
C THR A 14 -15.17 -8.20 6.69
N PHE A 15 -14.39 -7.21 6.25
CA PHE A 15 -13.18 -6.76 6.92
C PHE A 15 -13.48 -5.59 7.86
N GLY A 16 -13.07 -5.67 9.13
CA GLY A 16 -13.25 -4.61 10.11
C GLY A 16 -14.69 -4.08 10.20
N ASN A 17 -14.81 -2.76 10.29
CA ASN A 17 -16.07 -2.04 10.22
C ASN A 17 -16.32 -1.57 8.78
N ASN A 18 -17.08 -2.35 8.02
CA ASN A 18 -17.41 -2.07 6.62
C ASN A 18 -16.16 -1.83 5.74
N GLY A 19 -15.22 -2.78 5.81
CA GLY A 19 -13.92 -2.85 5.12
C GLY A 19 -12.87 -1.86 5.55
N ARG A 20 -13.05 -1.28 6.74
CA ARG A 20 -12.14 -0.30 7.33
C ARG A 20 -11.77 -0.71 8.74
N VAL A 21 -10.53 -0.44 9.11
CA VAL A 21 -10.05 -0.57 10.49
C VAL A 21 -9.29 0.70 10.82
N PHE A 22 -9.72 1.37 11.89
CA PHE A 22 -8.98 2.47 12.50
C PHE A 22 -8.40 1.99 13.82
N THR A 23 -7.10 2.20 13.99
CA THR A 23 -6.38 1.81 15.20
C THR A 23 -5.77 3.04 15.85
N THR A 24 -5.90 3.12 17.16
CA THR A 24 -5.25 4.13 18.00
C THR A 24 -4.27 3.43 18.91
N PHE A 25 -3.03 3.91 18.99
CA PHE A 25 -1.95 3.26 19.74
C PHE A 25 -1.79 3.79 21.16
N SER A 26 -1.96 5.09 21.37
CA SER A 26 -1.83 5.72 22.70
C SER A 26 -3.02 6.63 23.02
N ALA A 27 -3.18 7.00 24.29
CA ALA A 27 -4.28 7.87 24.71
C ALA A 27 -4.07 9.29 24.13
N ALA A 28 -5.13 9.88 23.59
CA ALA A 28 -5.13 11.15 22.89
C ALA A 28 -4.46 12.32 23.67
N PRO A 29 -3.85 13.31 22.97
CA PRO A 29 -3.81 13.46 21.51
C PRO A 29 -2.64 12.73 20.84
N THR A 30 -2.93 11.85 19.87
CA THR A 30 -1.93 11.05 19.14
C THR A 30 -2.16 11.12 17.63
N SER A 31 -1.13 11.46 16.85
CA SER A 31 -1.19 11.43 15.39
C SER A 31 -0.61 10.10 14.92
N ASP A 32 -1.49 9.12 14.68
CA ASP A 32 -1.09 7.76 14.30
C ASP A 32 -1.29 7.61 12.78
N ALA A 33 -0.28 7.10 12.09
CA ALA A 33 -0.31 6.94 10.64
C ALA A 33 0.31 5.62 10.19
N ALA A 34 -0.45 4.81 9.47
CA ALA A 34 0.09 3.64 8.79
C ALA A 34 0.90 4.08 7.58
N ALA A 35 2.00 3.38 7.31
CA ALA A 35 2.91 3.72 6.23
C ALA A 35 3.25 2.55 5.32
N ALA A 36 3.28 1.31 5.85
CA ALA A 36 3.61 0.13 5.06
C ALA A 36 2.86 -1.11 5.54
N VAL A 37 2.53 -2.02 4.63
CA VAL A 37 1.81 -3.27 4.93
C VAL A 37 2.49 -4.50 4.31
N THR A 38 2.47 -5.62 5.03
CA THR A 38 2.87 -6.93 4.51
C THR A 38 1.87 -8.01 4.91
N LEU A 39 1.84 -9.10 4.13
CA LEU A 39 0.93 -10.23 4.30
C LEU A 39 1.69 -11.46 4.79
N GLN A 40 1.16 -12.09 5.82
CA GLN A 40 1.62 -13.37 6.32
C GLN A 40 0.98 -14.55 5.56
N PRO A 41 1.65 -15.72 5.48
CA PRO A 41 1.11 -16.91 4.80
C PRO A 41 -0.26 -17.38 5.31
N ASP A 42 -0.58 -17.09 6.57
CA ASP A 42 -1.87 -17.39 7.20
C ASP A 42 -2.98 -16.36 6.86
N GLY A 43 -2.68 -15.39 6.00
CA GLY A 43 -3.60 -14.35 5.56
C GLY A 43 -3.67 -13.13 6.50
N LYS A 44 -2.92 -13.11 7.61
CA LYS A 44 -2.86 -11.97 8.51
C LYS A 44 -2.04 -10.83 7.92
N LEU A 45 -2.40 -9.61 8.28
CA LEU A 45 -1.74 -8.39 7.83
C LEU A 45 -0.89 -7.83 8.96
N VAL A 46 0.38 -7.51 8.68
CA VAL A 46 1.22 -6.72 9.59
C VAL A 46 1.41 -5.35 8.96
N VAL A 47 1.03 -4.31 9.69
CA VAL A 47 1.09 -2.93 9.23
C VAL A 47 2.01 -2.16 10.16
N ALA A 48 2.95 -1.42 9.59
CA ALA A 48 3.87 -0.56 10.32
C ALA A 48 3.63 0.90 9.96
N GLY A 49 3.94 1.79 10.88
CA GLY A 49 3.73 3.21 10.73
C GLY A 49 4.41 4.00 11.82
N GLN A 50 3.88 5.18 12.09
CA GLN A 50 4.40 6.09 13.10
C GLN A 50 3.28 6.63 13.97
N GLY A 51 3.62 6.95 15.21
CA GLY A 51 2.83 7.82 16.06
C GLY A 51 3.70 8.58 17.04
N ASN A 52 3.06 9.29 17.97
CA ASN A 52 3.77 10.15 18.93
C ASN A 52 4.74 9.38 19.84
N ALA A 53 4.56 8.06 19.98
CA ALA A 53 5.39 7.21 20.81
C ALA A 53 6.56 6.53 20.06
N GLY A 54 6.68 6.74 18.74
CA GLY A 54 7.75 6.18 17.91
C GLY A 54 7.23 5.29 16.78
N LEU A 55 7.92 4.17 16.55
CA LEU A 55 7.50 3.16 15.58
C LEU A 55 6.28 2.41 16.13
N GLU A 56 5.21 2.37 15.35
CA GLU A 56 3.96 1.68 15.70
C GLU A 56 3.68 0.55 14.71
N MET A 57 3.24 -0.60 15.22
CA MET A 57 2.83 -1.73 14.38
C MET A 57 1.58 -2.41 14.91
N ALA A 58 0.70 -2.80 14.01
CA ALA A 58 -0.46 -3.62 14.34
C ALA A 58 -0.49 -4.88 13.47
N ARG A 59 -0.97 -5.99 14.06
CA ARG A 59 -1.34 -7.17 13.29
C ARG A 59 -2.84 -7.35 13.27
N TYR A 60 -3.38 -7.59 12.08
CA TYR A 60 -4.80 -7.84 11.85
C TYR A 60 -5.02 -9.25 11.33
N THR A 61 -6.10 -9.87 11.79
CA THR A 61 -6.64 -11.12 11.24
C THR A 61 -7.16 -10.93 9.81
N THR A 62 -7.50 -12.02 9.13
CA THR A 62 -8.10 -12.00 7.79
C THR A 62 -9.45 -11.25 7.72
N THR A 63 -10.09 -11.02 8.87
CA THR A 63 -11.34 -10.26 8.99
C THR A 63 -11.12 -8.84 9.53
N GLY A 64 -9.87 -8.39 9.70
CA GLY A 64 -9.55 -7.03 10.15
C GLY A 64 -9.63 -6.80 11.66
N ALA A 65 -9.95 -7.81 12.47
CA ALA A 65 -9.80 -7.72 13.93
C ALA A 65 -8.31 -7.73 14.33
N LEU A 66 -7.92 -6.97 15.35
CA LEU A 66 -6.56 -7.02 15.92
C LEU A 66 -6.24 -8.42 16.43
N ASP A 67 -5.06 -8.95 16.08
CA ASP A 67 -4.59 -10.25 16.53
C ASP A 67 -3.89 -10.14 17.89
N ALA A 68 -4.59 -10.53 18.96
CA ALA A 68 -4.10 -10.45 20.34
C ALA A 68 -2.81 -11.23 20.61
N THR A 69 -2.37 -12.12 19.72
CA THR A 69 -1.09 -12.86 19.83
C THR A 69 0.13 -12.05 19.36
N PHE A 70 -0.08 -10.81 18.90
CA PHE A 70 0.98 -9.90 18.46
C PHE A 70 1.12 -8.71 19.42
N GLY A 71 2.30 -8.57 20.03
CA GLY A 71 2.55 -7.53 21.03
C GLY A 71 1.50 -7.54 22.15
N THR A 72 1.02 -6.36 22.52
CA THR A 72 -0.04 -6.19 23.52
C THR A 72 -1.36 -5.90 22.83
N GLY A 73 -2.28 -6.87 22.82
CA GLY A 73 -3.61 -6.70 22.22
C GLY A 73 -3.60 -6.46 20.70
N GLY A 74 -2.60 -6.99 19.99
CA GLY A 74 -2.41 -6.80 18.55
C GLY A 74 -1.57 -5.61 18.15
N LYS A 75 -0.98 -4.89 19.12
CA LYS A 75 -0.23 -3.65 18.91
C LYS A 75 1.18 -3.74 19.49
N VAL A 76 2.11 -3.09 18.81
CA VAL A 76 3.49 -2.90 19.22
C VAL A 76 3.83 -1.42 19.10
N ILE A 77 4.47 -0.87 20.13
CA ILE A 77 5.00 0.49 20.16
C ILE A 77 6.46 0.39 20.56
N VAL A 78 7.35 0.93 19.72
CA VAL A 78 8.78 0.99 19.99
C VAL A 78 9.23 2.45 20.04
N PRO A 79 9.62 2.97 21.22
CA PRO A 79 10.20 4.30 21.33
C PRO A 79 11.62 4.28 20.77
N LEU A 80 11.77 4.69 19.51
CA LEU A 80 13.08 4.83 18.88
C LEU A 80 13.69 6.19 19.29
N ALA A 81 14.73 6.14 20.12
CA ALA A 81 15.39 7.34 20.64
C ALA A 81 16.42 7.97 19.67
N GLY A 82 16.62 7.39 18.49
CA GLY A 82 17.75 7.69 17.59
C GLY A 82 18.96 6.79 17.88
N SER A 83 19.99 6.83 17.04
CA SER A 83 21.18 6.01 17.24
C SER A 83 21.95 6.43 18.50
N PRO A 84 22.43 5.48 19.33
CA PRO A 84 23.29 5.78 20.48
C PRO A 84 24.74 6.09 20.08
N SER A 85 25.12 5.86 18.81
CA SER A 85 26.50 6.04 18.35
C SER A 85 26.85 7.52 18.13
N PRO A 86 28.02 7.99 18.60
CA PRO A 86 28.49 9.37 18.37
C PRO A 86 28.85 9.64 16.90
N THR A 87 28.95 8.60 16.06
CA THR A 87 29.19 8.72 14.62
C THR A 87 27.91 8.91 13.81
N CYS A 88 26.75 8.72 14.43
CA CYS A 88 25.43 9.13 13.95
C CYS A 88 25.13 10.50 14.55
N MET A 89 24.33 11.33 13.90
CA MET A 89 24.32 12.79 14.15
C MET A 89 24.37 13.22 15.63
N PRO A 90 25.34 14.08 16.02
CA PRO A 90 25.34 14.70 17.34
C PRO A 90 24.29 15.82 17.40
N ARG A 91 23.18 15.55 18.08
CA ARG A 91 22.40 16.42 19.00
C ARG A 91 21.96 17.87 18.63
N ALA A 92 22.36 18.49 17.51
CA ALA A 92 22.15 19.94 17.30
C ALA A 92 20.96 20.32 16.38
N TYR A 93 20.63 19.50 15.38
CA TYR A 93 19.41 19.67 14.57
C TYR A 93 18.48 18.49 14.80
N ASN A 94 17.81 18.49 15.96
CA ASN A 94 16.82 17.50 16.31
C ASN A 94 15.43 18.13 16.14
N PRO A 95 14.88 18.23 14.93
CA PRO A 95 13.46 18.53 14.80
C PRO A 95 12.69 17.44 15.55
N PRO A 96 11.51 17.71 16.10
CA PRO A 96 10.65 16.66 16.64
C PRO A 96 10.35 15.66 15.51
N GLY A 97 11.07 14.55 15.50
CA GLY A 97 10.97 13.50 14.50
C GLY A 97 10.72 12.18 15.21
N PHE A 98 9.48 11.72 15.13
CA PHE A 98 9.11 10.37 15.52
C PHE A 98 9.75 9.38 14.53
N GLY A 99 9.99 8.13 14.95
CA GLY A 99 10.48 7.11 14.02
C GLY A 99 9.43 6.83 12.94
N THR A 100 9.75 7.16 11.69
CA THR A 100 8.89 6.91 10.53
C THR A 100 9.24 5.57 9.92
N ALA A 101 8.30 4.63 9.92
CA ALA A 101 8.40 3.44 9.06
C ALA A 101 8.14 3.84 7.60
N TYR A 102 8.98 3.38 6.68
CA TYR A 102 8.74 3.50 5.23
C TYR A 102 8.49 2.15 4.57
N SER A 103 8.89 1.05 5.21
CA SER A 103 8.79 -0.28 4.62
C SER A 103 8.67 -1.34 5.70
N VAL A 104 7.86 -2.35 5.43
CA VAL A 104 7.76 -3.56 6.24
C VAL A 104 7.92 -4.78 5.34
N CYS A 105 8.76 -5.71 5.76
CA CYS A 105 9.04 -6.96 5.05
C CYS A 105 8.86 -8.14 6.00
N LEU A 106 8.20 -9.20 5.51
CA LEU A 106 8.11 -10.46 6.22
C LEU A 106 9.27 -11.37 5.80
N GLN A 107 9.97 -11.94 6.76
CA GLN A 107 10.96 -12.99 6.51
C GLN A 107 10.30 -14.37 6.43
N ALA A 108 10.95 -15.30 5.72
CA ALA A 108 10.47 -16.67 5.56
C ALA A 108 10.24 -17.43 6.87
N ASP A 109 10.93 -17.06 7.96
CA ASP A 109 10.79 -17.64 9.30
C ASP A 109 9.69 -16.98 10.15
N GLY A 110 8.90 -16.07 9.55
CA GLY A 110 7.82 -15.35 10.21
C GLY A 110 8.26 -14.11 11.01
N LYS A 111 9.55 -13.78 11.05
CA LYS A 111 10.02 -12.51 11.62
C LYS A 111 9.59 -11.34 10.75
N VAL A 112 9.36 -10.20 11.38
CA VAL A 112 8.96 -8.96 10.70
C VAL A 112 10.11 -7.98 10.75
N VAL A 113 10.44 -7.36 9.63
CA VAL A 113 11.50 -6.36 9.50
C VAL A 113 10.87 -5.05 9.08
N VAL A 114 11.19 -3.97 9.78
CA VAL A 114 10.74 -2.61 9.46
C VAL A 114 11.96 -1.75 9.17
N ALA A 115 11.93 -1.01 8.06
CA ALA A 115 12.92 0.01 7.75
C ALA A 115 12.30 1.40 7.73
N GLY A 116 13.10 2.39 8.10
CA GLY A 116 12.60 3.74 8.31
C GLY A 116 13.68 4.76 8.59
N ALA A 117 13.25 5.94 9.05
CA ALA A 117 14.14 6.96 9.59
C ALA A 117 13.67 7.43 10.97
N VAL A 118 14.61 7.77 11.84
CA VAL A 118 14.33 8.36 13.15
C VAL A 118 15.38 9.41 13.45
N LYS A 119 14.95 10.65 13.73
CA LYS A 119 15.84 11.79 14.01
C LYS A 119 16.94 11.99 12.94
N GLY A 120 16.61 11.69 11.69
CA GLY A 120 17.54 11.76 10.56
C GLY A 120 18.42 10.53 10.35
N ASP A 121 18.41 9.53 11.25
CA ASP A 121 19.15 8.28 11.04
C ASP A 121 18.26 7.22 10.40
N SER A 122 18.79 6.48 9.43
CA SER A 122 18.13 5.28 8.91
C SER A 122 18.17 4.17 9.96
N PHE A 123 17.05 3.48 10.13
CA PHE A 123 17.00 2.29 10.99
C PHE A 123 16.41 1.09 10.26
N VAL A 124 16.80 -0.09 10.73
CA VAL A 124 16.15 -1.36 10.44
C VAL A 124 15.90 -2.05 11.77
N ALA A 125 14.63 -2.28 12.09
CA ALA A 125 14.20 -3.00 13.29
C ALA A 125 13.70 -4.39 12.90
N ARG A 126 14.06 -5.41 13.65
CA ARG A 126 13.54 -6.77 13.48
C ARG A 126 12.74 -7.22 14.69
N PHE A 127 11.63 -7.87 14.42
CA PHE A 127 10.68 -8.39 15.38
C PHE A 127 10.50 -9.89 15.17
N LEU A 128 10.30 -10.61 16.27
CA LEU A 128 9.85 -11.98 16.23
C LEU A 128 8.40 -12.05 15.71
N ALA A 129 7.95 -13.26 15.34
CA ALA A 129 6.59 -13.48 14.82
C ALA A 129 5.47 -13.06 15.80
N ASN A 130 5.77 -12.91 17.10
CA ASN A 130 4.85 -12.42 18.12
C ASN A 130 4.90 -10.89 18.32
N GLY A 131 5.69 -10.15 17.54
CA GLY A 131 5.81 -8.70 17.62
C GLY A 131 6.77 -8.16 18.68
N THR A 132 7.47 -9.03 19.42
CA THR A 132 8.55 -8.59 20.31
C THR A 132 9.82 -8.29 19.51
N LEU A 133 10.61 -7.29 19.92
CA LEU A 133 11.89 -6.99 19.27
C LEU A 133 12.84 -8.18 19.35
N ASP A 134 13.49 -8.51 18.24
CA ASP A 134 14.47 -9.58 18.18
C ASP A 134 15.82 -9.12 18.72
N ALA A 135 16.09 -9.35 20.00
CA ALA A 135 17.32 -8.94 20.65
C ALA A 135 18.62 -9.46 19.99
N GLY A 136 18.54 -10.50 19.15
CA GLY A 136 19.67 -11.03 18.39
C GLY A 136 20.00 -10.26 17.10
N PHE A 137 19.24 -9.21 16.78
CA PHE A 137 19.45 -8.36 15.61
C PHE A 137 19.97 -6.97 15.99
N GLY A 138 21.11 -6.56 15.42
CA GLY A 138 21.70 -5.25 15.69
C GLY A 138 21.91 -5.02 17.18
N THR A 139 21.55 -3.82 17.65
CA THR A 139 21.56 -3.45 19.06
C THR A 139 20.13 -3.54 19.60
N ASN A 140 19.82 -4.59 20.36
CA ASN A 140 18.51 -4.83 20.97
C ASN A 140 17.34 -4.83 19.96
N GLY A 141 17.55 -5.44 18.79
CA GLY A 141 16.55 -5.54 17.72
C GLY A 141 16.60 -4.43 16.68
N VAL A 142 17.54 -3.48 16.78
CA VAL A 142 17.63 -2.35 15.85
C VAL A 142 19.06 -2.19 15.33
N THR A 143 19.19 -2.13 14.02
CA THR A 143 20.41 -1.67 13.32
C THR A 143 20.19 -0.25 12.84
N TYR A 144 21.10 0.66 13.19
CA TYR A 144 21.15 1.99 12.61
C TYR A 144 22.15 2.02 11.45
N ILE A 145 21.73 2.59 10.32
CA ILE A 145 22.57 2.78 9.14
C ILE A 145 22.99 4.25 9.14
N CYS A 146 24.19 4.52 9.62
CA CYS A 146 24.75 5.86 9.70
C CYS A 146 25.91 6.01 8.72
N GLY A 147 25.87 7.08 7.91
CA GLY A 147 26.93 7.40 6.94
C GLY A 147 28.01 8.33 7.49
N GLY A 148 28.19 8.43 8.80
CA GLY A 148 28.97 9.51 9.41
C GLY A 148 28.11 10.77 9.62
N THR A 149 28.59 11.95 9.21
CA THR A 149 27.94 13.26 9.43
C THR A 149 26.65 13.51 8.61
N VAL A 150 26.09 12.49 7.95
CA VAL A 150 24.94 12.62 7.05
C VAL A 150 23.74 11.82 7.55
N SER A 151 22.56 12.44 7.48
CA SER A 151 21.26 11.80 7.75
C SER A 151 20.98 10.79 6.63
N GLY A 152 20.06 9.85 6.82
CA GLY A 152 19.60 9.00 5.75
C GLY A 152 18.19 8.49 5.95
N TYR A 153 17.54 8.16 4.84
CA TYR A 153 16.22 7.55 4.81
C TYR A 153 16.33 6.15 4.20
N ALA A 154 16.08 5.11 5.00
CA ALA A 154 15.92 3.75 4.51
C ALA A 154 14.47 3.60 4.01
N VAL A 155 14.28 3.76 2.71
CA VAL A 155 12.96 3.81 2.09
C VAL A 155 12.37 2.42 1.87
N ARG A 156 13.22 1.39 1.69
CA ARG A 156 12.79 0.00 1.46
C ARG A 156 13.69 -1.05 2.09
N VAL A 157 13.07 -2.14 2.50
CA VAL A 157 13.75 -3.38 2.92
C VAL A 157 13.10 -4.59 2.26
N GLY A 158 13.92 -5.54 1.80
CA GLY A 158 13.47 -6.81 1.24
C GLY A 158 14.44 -7.94 1.59
N GLN A 159 13.96 -9.18 1.57
CA GLN A 159 14.78 -10.36 1.86
C GLN A 159 15.28 -11.01 0.57
N GLN A 160 16.58 -11.33 0.49
CA GLN A 160 17.13 -12.21 -0.54
C GLN A 160 16.71 -13.66 -0.26
N PRO A 161 16.64 -14.54 -1.28
CA PRO A 161 16.33 -15.96 -1.08
C PRO A 161 17.24 -16.70 -0.08
N THR A 162 18.47 -16.21 0.07
CA THR A 162 19.49 -16.71 1.00
C THR A 162 19.28 -16.27 2.45
N GLY A 163 18.36 -15.32 2.69
CA GLY A 163 17.90 -14.91 4.02
C GLY A 163 18.38 -13.52 4.46
N GLU A 164 19.43 -12.98 3.84
CA GLU A 164 19.95 -11.63 4.08
C GLU A 164 18.94 -10.56 3.68
N LEU A 165 19.07 -9.38 4.29
CA LEU A 165 18.18 -8.25 4.04
C LEU A 165 18.89 -7.23 3.15
N ILE A 166 18.23 -6.80 2.07
CA ILE A 166 18.66 -5.63 1.31
C ILE A 166 17.90 -4.42 1.81
N VAL A 167 18.63 -3.34 2.07
CA VAL A 167 18.10 -2.06 2.51
C VAL A 167 18.47 -1.01 1.48
N MET A 168 17.47 -0.28 1.01
CA MET A 168 17.61 0.76 -0.01
C MET A 168 17.19 2.10 0.58
N GLY A 169 17.89 3.15 0.17
CA GLY A 169 17.67 4.47 0.73
C GLY A 169 18.55 5.53 0.10
N HIS A 170 18.58 6.69 0.75
CA HIS A 170 19.49 7.77 0.37
C HIS A 170 19.98 8.51 1.61
N ALA A 171 21.19 9.06 1.51
CA ALA A 171 21.75 9.97 2.52
C ALA A 171 21.34 11.43 2.21
N VAL A 172 21.06 12.20 3.25
CA VAL A 172 20.84 13.66 3.19
C VAL A 172 21.96 14.34 3.94
N GLY A 173 22.74 15.16 3.22
CA GLY A 173 23.69 16.08 3.82
C GLY A 173 22.94 17.21 4.52
N ILE A 174 23.31 17.50 5.76
CA ILE A 174 22.90 18.72 6.44
C ILE A 174 23.88 19.84 6.08
N ASN A 175 23.36 21.01 5.72
CA ASN A 175 24.16 22.24 5.67
C ASN A 175 24.42 22.66 7.13
N VAL A 176 25.64 22.49 7.61
CA VAL A 176 26.09 23.08 8.87
C VAL A 176 26.99 24.27 8.51
N GLY A 177 26.40 25.45 8.32
CA GLY A 177 27.10 26.68 7.91
C GLY A 177 27.34 26.82 6.39
N ASP A 178 28.29 27.69 6.01
CA ASP A 178 28.65 28.06 4.62
C ASP A 178 29.36 26.94 3.81
N TYR A 179 29.38 25.70 4.30
CA TYR A 179 30.01 24.57 3.62
C TYR A 179 28.95 23.56 3.15
N PRO A 180 28.68 23.46 1.83
CA PRO A 180 27.81 22.44 1.29
C PRO A 180 28.51 21.08 1.34
N LEU A 181 28.06 20.18 2.23
CA LEU A 181 28.45 18.77 2.18
C LEU A 181 27.63 18.05 1.10
N PRO A 182 28.19 17.04 0.39
CA PRO A 182 27.49 16.32 -0.67
C PRO A 182 26.28 15.57 -0.11
N ALA A 183 25.08 16.11 -0.35
CA ALA A 183 23.79 15.54 0.04
C ALA A 183 23.20 14.74 -1.13
N GLY A 184 22.55 13.60 -0.85
CA GLY A 184 21.67 12.94 -1.80
C GLY A 184 22.11 11.59 -2.35
N ASN A 185 23.12 10.91 -1.77
CA ASN A 185 23.60 9.65 -2.35
C ASN A 185 22.70 8.45 -2.03
N ALA A 186 22.20 7.78 -3.07
CA ALA A 186 21.54 6.49 -2.99
C ALA A 186 22.46 5.46 -2.34
N PHE A 187 21.89 4.59 -1.53
CA PHE A 187 22.58 3.41 -1.03
C PHE A 187 21.72 2.16 -1.23
N VAL A 188 22.42 1.04 -1.47
CA VAL A 188 21.86 -0.31 -1.44
C VAL A 188 22.81 -1.14 -0.59
N TYR A 189 22.40 -1.48 0.62
CA TYR A 189 23.20 -2.25 1.57
C TYR A 189 22.60 -3.62 1.81
N ARG A 190 23.47 -4.58 2.11
CA ARG A 190 23.05 -5.88 2.64
C ARG A 190 23.32 -5.94 4.14
N LEU A 191 22.32 -6.39 4.89
CA LEU A 191 22.45 -6.73 6.30
C LEU A 191 22.43 -8.26 6.44
N GLN A 192 23.34 -8.75 7.27
CA GLN A 192 23.42 -10.15 7.64
C GLN A 192 22.29 -10.53 8.60
N ALA A 193 22.15 -11.82 8.89
CA ALA A 193 21.13 -12.34 9.80
C ALA A 193 21.22 -11.75 11.22
N ASN A 194 22.39 -11.29 11.67
CA ASN A 194 22.57 -10.60 12.96
C ASN A 194 22.35 -9.07 12.88
N GLY A 195 21.96 -8.53 11.72
CA GLY A 195 21.75 -7.10 11.50
C GLY A 195 23.02 -6.29 11.25
N SER A 196 24.20 -6.89 11.25
CA SER A 196 25.42 -6.20 10.87
C SER A 196 25.48 -5.96 9.36
N ARG A 197 26.12 -4.85 8.95
CA ARG A 197 26.31 -4.50 7.53
C ARG A 197 27.35 -5.42 6.91
N ASP A 198 27.01 -6.00 5.76
CA ASP A 198 27.94 -6.75 4.95
C ASP A 198 28.88 -5.80 4.18
N SER A 199 30.15 -5.76 4.59
CA SER A 199 31.17 -4.90 3.95
C SER A 199 31.57 -5.36 2.54
N GLY A 200 31.31 -6.62 2.18
CA GLY A 200 31.57 -7.16 0.85
C GLY A 200 30.49 -6.81 -0.18
N TYR A 201 29.31 -6.37 0.28
CA TYR A 201 28.21 -5.95 -0.57
C TYR A 201 28.32 -4.44 -0.85
N SER A 202 28.93 -4.10 -1.99
CA SER A 202 29.04 -2.72 -2.46
C SER A 202 28.36 -2.58 -3.81
N SER A 203 27.29 -1.78 -3.86
CA SER A 203 26.52 -1.49 -5.08
C SER A 203 27.40 -1.04 -6.25
N GLY A 204 28.57 -0.43 -5.97
CA GLY A 204 29.45 0.15 -6.98
C GLY A 204 28.80 1.31 -7.73
N LEU A 205 27.65 1.77 -7.26
CA LEU A 205 26.79 2.76 -7.90
C LEU A 205 27.24 4.21 -7.61
N GLY A 206 28.50 4.49 -7.25
CA GLY A 206 28.96 5.88 -7.06
C GLY A 206 28.06 6.81 -6.23
N ALA A 207 28.09 8.11 -6.52
CA ALA A 207 27.26 9.15 -5.92
C ALA A 207 26.05 9.46 -6.83
N TYR A 208 25.10 8.53 -6.96
CA TYR A 208 23.83 8.82 -7.64
C TYR A 208 22.81 9.36 -6.66
N GLY A 209 21.83 10.14 -7.15
CA GLY A 209 20.83 10.86 -6.38
C GLY A 209 19.95 10.01 -5.45
N ARG A 210 18.67 10.31 -5.32
CA ARG A 210 17.84 9.74 -4.24
C ARG A 210 17.06 8.53 -4.71
N LEU A 211 16.96 7.52 -3.84
CA LEU A 211 15.96 6.47 -3.97
C LEU A 211 14.70 6.85 -3.19
N THR A 212 13.57 6.66 -3.84
CA THR A 212 12.23 6.86 -3.32
C THR A 212 11.53 5.53 -3.04
N ASP A 213 11.87 4.48 -3.79
CA ASP A 213 11.32 3.14 -3.66
C ASP A 213 12.29 2.09 -4.25
N GLY A 214 12.02 0.80 -4.02
CA GLY A 214 12.78 -0.35 -4.44
C GLY A 214 12.15 -1.68 -4.03
N LEU A 215 12.61 -2.76 -4.66
CA LEU A 215 12.19 -4.13 -4.35
C LEU A 215 13.37 -5.11 -4.50
N VAL A 216 13.26 -6.25 -3.82
CA VAL A 216 14.17 -7.39 -4.01
C VAL A 216 13.42 -8.46 -4.77
N ASP A 217 13.96 -8.90 -5.90
CA ASP A 217 13.32 -9.93 -6.71
C ASP A 217 13.68 -11.36 -6.26
N ASN A 218 13.00 -12.35 -6.85
CA ASN A 218 13.19 -13.76 -6.53
C ASN A 218 14.60 -14.29 -6.86
N ALA A 219 15.40 -13.57 -7.65
CA ALA A 219 16.80 -13.90 -7.91
C ALA A 219 17.74 -13.23 -6.89
N GLY A 220 17.20 -12.53 -5.89
CA GLY A 220 17.95 -11.78 -4.89
C GLY A 220 18.54 -10.48 -5.39
N ARG A 221 18.12 -9.98 -6.57
CA ARG A 221 18.60 -8.72 -7.13
C ARG A 221 17.79 -7.57 -6.54
N ALA A 222 18.44 -6.42 -6.36
CA ALA A 222 17.78 -5.20 -5.92
C ALA A 222 17.43 -4.31 -7.12
N LEU A 223 16.18 -3.90 -7.20
CA LEU A 223 15.71 -2.88 -8.13
C LEU A 223 15.34 -1.64 -7.32
N GLY A 224 15.86 -0.48 -7.68
CA GLY A 224 15.57 0.78 -7.00
C GLY A 224 15.10 1.83 -7.99
N VAL A 225 14.27 2.75 -7.54
CA VAL A 225 13.80 3.88 -8.34
C VAL A 225 13.95 5.18 -7.57
N GLY A 226 14.15 6.27 -8.32
CA GLY A 226 14.13 7.61 -7.78
C GLY A 226 14.59 8.63 -8.81
N PHE A 227 15.49 9.52 -8.42
CA PHE A 227 15.92 10.62 -9.30
C PHE A 227 17.36 11.06 -9.06
N GLU A 228 17.99 11.57 -10.12
CA GLU A 228 19.30 12.21 -10.04
C GLU A 228 19.14 13.71 -9.76
N ASP A 229 19.76 14.22 -8.69
CA ASP A 229 19.84 15.65 -8.39
C ASP A 229 20.99 16.27 -9.19
N GLY A 230 20.70 16.87 -10.35
CA GLY A 230 21.69 17.60 -11.16
C GLY A 230 22.24 18.89 -10.51
N PHE A 231 21.81 19.23 -9.29
CA PHE A 231 22.21 20.43 -8.56
C PHE A 231 23.72 20.52 -8.30
N PHE A 232 24.41 19.38 -8.29
CA PHE A 232 25.81 19.31 -7.89
C PHE A 232 26.81 19.37 -9.04
N THR A 233 26.37 19.34 -10.30
CA THR A 233 27.26 19.49 -11.47
C THR A 233 27.15 20.89 -12.10
N ASN A 234 25.98 21.54 -12.04
CA ASN A 234 25.82 22.94 -12.46
C ASN A 234 24.51 23.56 -11.92
N PRO A 235 24.55 24.56 -11.01
CA PRO A 235 23.35 25.17 -10.41
C PRO A 235 22.48 25.97 -11.40
N SER A 236 22.92 26.17 -12.65
CA SER A 236 22.19 26.92 -13.68
C SER A 236 21.39 26.06 -14.68
N THR A 237 21.42 24.72 -14.58
CA THR A 237 20.78 23.81 -15.58
C THR A 237 20.07 22.58 -15.00
N VAL A 238 19.75 22.57 -13.71
CA VAL A 238 19.28 21.37 -12.99
C VAL A 238 17.97 20.84 -13.58
N THR A 239 18.06 19.78 -14.38
CA THR A 239 16.92 18.96 -14.81
C THR A 239 17.02 17.63 -14.09
N ARG A 240 16.11 17.37 -13.15
CA ARG A 240 15.99 16.05 -12.54
C ARG A 240 15.56 15.06 -13.62
N ARG A 241 16.12 13.86 -13.54
CA ARG A 241 15.67 12.71 -14.32
C ARG A 241 15.36 11.54 -13.41
N LEU A 242 14.36 10.78 -13.82
CA LEU A 242 13.99 9.53 -13.18
C LEU A 242 15.07 8.50 -13.47
N VAL A 243 15.50 7.78 -12.44
CA VAL A 243 16.47 6.69 -12.55
C VAL A 243 15.90 5.40 -12.00
N VAL A 244 16.21 4.30 -12.67
CA VAL A 244 16.01 2.93 -12.20
C VAL A 244 17.38 2.29 -12.12
N LEU A 245 17.74 1.77 -10.95
CA LEU A 245 18.96 0.99 -10.77
C LEU A 245 18.63 -0.50 -10.67
N LYS A 246 19.58 -1.32 -11.07
CA LYS A 246 19.55 -2.76 -10.87
C LYS A 246 20.89 -3.24 -10.33
N VAL A 247 20.85 -3.89 -9.18
CA VAL A 247 22.00 -4.46 -8.48
C VAL A 247 21.83 -5.97 -8.41
N LEU A 248 22.88 -6.70 -8.80
CA LEU A 248 22.91 -8.15 -8.76
C LEU A 248 22.93 -8.65 -7.30
N ALA A 249 22.59 -9.93 -7.09
CA ALA A 249 22.52 -10.51 -5.74
C ALA A 249 23.86 -10.52 -4.98
N ASN A 250 24.99 -10.42 -5.70
CA ASN A 250 26.34 -10.28 -5.13
C ASN A 250 26.68 -8.84 -4.72
N GLY A 251 25.79 -7.89 -4.99
CA GLY A 251 25.98 -6.48 -4.67
C GLY A 251 26.55 -5.64 -5.78
N THR A 252 26.99 -6.16 -6.93
CA THR A 252 27.48 -5.30 -8.01
C THR A 252 26.34 -4.76 -8.88
N ALA A 253 26.43 -3.53 -9.38
CA ALA A 253 25.53 -3.02 -10.43
C ALA A 253 25.42 -4.00 -11.61
N ASP A 254 24.22 -4.22 -12.15
CA ASP A 254 23.99 -5.14 -13.28
C ASP A 254 24.48 -4.49 -14.59
N PRO A 255 25.64 -4.90 -15.16
CA PRO A 255 26.20 -4.23 -16.32
C PRO A 255 25.35 -4.40 -17.58
N THR A 256 24.38 -5.34 -17.58
CA THR A 256 23.48 -5.60 -18.71
C THR A 256 22.20 -4.77 -18.66
N PHE A 257 22.03 -3.96 -17.62
CA PHE A 257 20.85 -3.15 -17.42
C PHE A 257 21.14 -1.67 -17.70
N GLY A 258 20.46 -1.11 -18.71
CA GLY A 258 20.66 0.25 -19.17
C GLY A 258 22.13 0.56 -19.42
N THR A 259 22.61 1.66 -18.87
CA THR A 259 24.03 2.03 -18.88
C THR A 259 24.64 1.74 -17.51
N ALA A 260 25.46 0.69 -17.42
CA ALA A 260 26.18 0.30 -16.20
C ALA A 260 25.28 0.09 -14.97
N GLY A 261 24.12 -0.55 -15.15
CA GLY A 261 23.17 -0.84 -14.08
C GLY A 261 22.09 0.21 -13.89
N ILE A 262 22.01 1.21 -14.77
CA ILE A 262 21.09 2.35 -14.65
C ILE A 262 20.31 2.56 -15.94
N ALA A 263 18.99 2.53 -15.83
CA ALA A 263 18.08 3.08 -16.83
C ALA A 263 17.58 4.45 -16.38
N ALA A 264 17.33 5.37 -17.32
CA ALA A 264 16.87 6.71 -16.99
C ALA A 264 15.80 7.20 -17.97
N LEU A 265 14.92 8.07 -17.47
CA LEU A 265 13.97 8.83 -18.26
C LEU A 265 14.13 10.31 -17.91
N ASN A 266 14.48 11.13 -18.91
CA ASN A 266 14.82 12.53 -18.69
C ASN A 266 13.61 13.44 -18.52
N GLN A 267 12.51 13.12 -19.23
CA GLN A 267 11.35 13.99 -19.28
C GLN A 267 10.06 13.23 -19.61
N PHE A 268 8.95 13.84 -19.23
CA PHE A 268 7.59 13.47 -19.61
C PHE A 268 6.83 14.75 -19.94
N ASN A 269 6.16 14.80 -21.10
CA ASN A 269 5.48 16.02 -21.59
C ASN A 269 6.36 17.29 -21.55
N ASN A 270 7.63 17.16 -21.93
CA ASN A 270 8.65 18.24 -21.92
C ASN A 270 8.93 18.83 -20.53
N GLN A 271 8.65 18.08 -19.46
CA GLN A 271 8.99 18.46 -18.08
C GLN A 271 9.99 17.47 -17.48
N PRO A 272 10.91 17.92 -16.59
CA PRO A 272 11.75 17.04 -15.79
C PRO A 272 10.91 16.06 -14.98
N VAL A 273 11.48 14.90 -14.65
CA VAL A 273 10.74 13.82 -13.97
C VAL A 273 11.50 13.18 -12.82
N MET A 274 10.72 12.59 -11.92
CA MET A 274 11.19 11.88 -10.74
C MET A 274 10.48 10.54 -10.63
N GLY A 275 11.18 9.51 -10.15
CA GLY A 275 10.57 8.23 -9.83
C GLY A 275 9.93 8.23 -8.44
N ARG A 276 8.79 7.55 -8.28
CA ARG A 276 8.03 7.45 -7.03
C ARG A 276 7.93 6.02 -6.53
N ALA A 277 7.41 5.12 -7.36
CA ALA A 277 7.21 3.73 -7.01
C ALA A 277 7.70 2.79 -8.11
N ILE A 278 8.05 1.55 -7.75
CA ILE A 278 8.56 0.53 -8.67
C ILE A 278 7.90 -0.83 -8.41
N ALA A 279 7.59 -1.55 -9.49
CA ALA A 279 7.08 -2.91 -9.44
C ALA A 279 7.69 -3.73 -10.57
N GLN A 280 7.96 -5.01 -10.32
CA GLN A 280 8.47 -5.92 -11.33
C GLN A 280 7.36 -6.88 -11.78
N MET A 281 7.13 -6.94 -13.09
CA MET A 281 6.21 -7.88 -13.69
C MET A 281 6.82 -9.30 -13.73
N PRO A 282 6.01 -10.38 -13.77
CA PRO A 282 6.52 -11.75 -13.80
C PRO A 282 7.47 -12.07 -14.96
N ASN A 283 7.35 -11.36 -16.08
CA ASN A 283 8.22 -11.48 -17.25
C ASN A 283 9.56 -10.70 -17.11
N GLY A 284 9.82 -10.09 -15.96
CA GLY A 284 11.01 -9.30 -15.68
C GLY A 284 10.97 -7.85 -16.19
N GLN A 285 9.90 -7.42 -16.85
CA GLN A 285 9.67 -6.01 -17.14
C GLN A 285 9.47 -5.23 -15.84
N ILE A 286 9.84 -3.95 -15.87
CA ILE A 286 9.83 -3.08 -14.70
C ILE A 286 8.84 -1.96 -14.97
N LEU A 287 7.85 -1.82 -14.11
CA LEU A 287 6.94 -0.70 -14.11
C LEU A 287 7.44 0.34 -13.12
N VAL A 288 7.37 1.61 -13.53
CA VAL A 288 7.70 2.74 -12.68
C VAL A 288 6.54 3.72 -12.67
N LEU A 289 6.14 4.14 -11.48
CA LEU A 289 5.31 5.32 -11.27
C LEU A 289 6.23 6.53 -11.13
N GLY A 290 6.07 7.50 -12.00
CA GLY A 290 6.82 8.74 -12.00
C GLY A 290 5.92 9.97 -11.92
N GLU A 291 6.55 11.11 -11.67
CA GLU A 291 5.90 12.41 -11.66
C GLU A 291 6.76 13.46 -12.39
N THR A 292 6.14 14.54 -12.85
CA THR A 292 6.89 15.71 -13.35
C THR A 292 7.32 16.63 -12.21
N ASP A 293 8.57 17.08 -12.22
CA ASP A 293 9.16 17.95 -11.19
C ASP A 293 8.79 19.43 -11.41
N VAL A 294 7.52 19.75 -11.19
CA VAL A 294 6.95 21.10 -11.34
C VAL A 294 5.92 21.38 -10.24
N LEU A 295 5.51 22.65 -10.07
CA LEU A 295 4.56 23.07 -9.02
C LEU A 295 3.20 22.35 -9.06
N ASN A 296 2.84 21.72 -10.18
CA ASN A 296 1.66 20.86 -10.32
C ASN A 296 2.06 19.58 -11.05
N PRO A 297 2.54 18.55 -10.33
CA PRO A 297 3.07 17.35 -10.94
C PRO A 297 1.98 16.58 -11.68
N SER A 298 2.29 16.12 -12.90
CA SER A 298 1.52 15.08 -13.58
C SER A 298 2.12 13.73 -13.25
N LEU A 299 1.28 12.77 -12.86
CA LEU A 299 1.71 11.39 -12.67
C LEU A 299 1.69 10.63 -13.99
N PHE A 300 2.64 9.72 -14.16
CA PHE A 300 2.70 8.84 -15.31
C PHE A 300 3.24 7.46 -14.92
N LEU A 301 2.92 6.45 -15.71
CA LEU A 301 3.59 5.17 -15.66
C LEU A 301 4.59 5.08 -16.81
N ALA A 302 5.77 4.52 -16.55
CA ALA A 302 6.72 4.10 -17.57
C ALA A 302 7.00 2.61 -17.41
N ARG A 303 7.09 1.87 -18.54
CA ARG A 303 7.50 0.46 -18.52
C ARG A 303 8.86 0.31 -19.16
N PHE A 304 9.79 -0.31 -18.45
CA PHE A 304 11.10 -0.70 -18.93
C PHE A 304 11.14 -2.21 -19.17
N ASN A 305 11.87 -2.63 -20.19
CA ASN A 305 12.23 -4.01 -20.42
C ASN A 305 13.21 -4.51 -19.34
N ALA A 306 13.39 -5.82 -19.23
CA ALA A 306 14.28 -6.43 -18.23
C ALA A 306 15.76 -6.00 -18.36
N ASN A 307 16.14 -5.46 -19.53
CA ASN A 307 17.46 -4.89 -19.84
C ASN A 307 17.53 -3.36 -19.63
N GLY A 308 16.47 -2.72 -19.14
CA GLY A 308 16.44 -1.29 -18.84
C GLY A 308 16.14 -0.37 -20.01
N THR A 309 15.85 -0.87 -21.21
CA THR A 309 15.32 -0.02 -22.30
C THR A 309 13.84 0.27 -22.09
N LEU A 310 13.36 1.44 -22.51
CA LEU A 310 11.93 1.77 -22.43
C LEU A 310 11.14 0.86 -23.39
N ASP A 311 10.06 0.26 -22.91
CA ASP A 311 9.18 -0.61 -23.69
C ASP A 311 8.17 0.22 -24.48
N ALA A 312 8.47 0.52 -25.74
CA ALA A 312 7.62 1.34 -26.60
C ALA A 312 6.19 0.80 -26.81
N SER A 313 5.91 -0.48 -26.49
CA SER A 313 4.58 -1.08 -26.62
C SER A 313 3.63 -0.74 -25.46
N PHE A 314 4.12 -0.17 -24.38
CA PHE A 314 3.32 0.23 -23.22
C PHE A 314 2.74 1.63 -23.40
N GLY A 315 1.44 1.81 -23.14
CA GLY A 315 0.78 3.10 -23.28
C GLY A 315 1.05 3.75 -24.64
N THR A 316 1.56 4.97 -24.61
CA THR A 316 2.07 5.72 -25.76
C THR A 316 3.59 5.84 -25.66
N ASN A 317 4.31 5.18 -26.57
CA ASN A 317 5.78 5.18 -26.64
C ASN A 317 6.47 4.81 -25.31
N GLY A 318 5.88 3.86 -24.58
CA GLY A 318 6.42 3.34 -23.31
C GLY A 318 5.98 4.06 -22.06
N THR A 319 5.07 5.03 -22.18
CA THR A 319 4.51 5.77 -21.05
C THR A 319 2.99 5.87 -21.11
N THR A 320 2.35 5.90 -19.95
CA THR A 320 0.92 6.22 -19.80
C THR A 320 0.80 7.48 -18.98
N ASP A 321 0.11 8.49 -19.51
CA ASP A 321 -0.34 9.65 -18.75
C ASP A 321 -1.47 9.24 -17.80
N LEU A 322 -1.30 9.47 -16.50
CA LEU A 322 -2.36 9.24 -15.52
C LEU A 322 -3.27 10.49 -15.38
N GLY A 323 -2.96 11.56 -16.10
CA GLY A 323 -3.69 12.82 -16.12
C GLY A 323 -3.41 13.68 -14.88
N PRO A 324 -3.88 14.93 -14.88
CA PRO A 324 -3.68 15.89 -13.79
C PRO A 324 -4.60 15.62 -12.61
N ALA A 325 -5.23 14.44 -12.52
CA ALA A 325 -6.22 14.11 -11.51
C ALA A 325 -5.56 13.89 -10.14
N ALA A 326 -5.09 15.00 -9.56
CA ALA A 326 -4.92 15.34 -8.15
C ALA A 326 -4.72 14.16 -7.18
N PHE A 327 -3.82 13.22 -7.51
CA PHE A 327 -3.24 12.30 -6.54
C PHE A 327 -2.29 13.11 -5.64
N ASN A 328 -2.85 13.82 -4.68
CA ASN A 328 -2.10 14.69 -3.79
C ASN A 328 -1.63 13.89 -2.57
N ALA A 329 -0.71 12.95 -2.79
CA ALA A 329 0.20 12.38 -1.77
C ALA A 329 0.85 11.12 -2.35
N PHE A 330 2.19 11.07 -2.33
CA PHE A 330 3.04 9.87 -2.36
C PHE A 330 2.35 8.59 -2.86
N PRO A 331 2.02 8.51 -4.16
CA PRO A 331 1.24 7.40 -4.67
C PRO A 331 2.11 6.15 -4.69
N GLU A 332 1.53 5.03 -4.29
CA GLU A 332 2.16 3.71 -4.35
C GLU A 332 1.44 2.83 -5.38
N MET A 333 2.12 1.77 -5.79
CA MET A 333 1.56 0.81 -6.73
C MET A 333 1.86 -0.64 -6.37
N SER A 334 0.94 -1.51 -6.77
CA SER A 334 1.12 -2.95 -6.68
C SER A 334 0.51 -3.65 -7.89
N LEU A 335 0.97 -4.87 -8.16
CA LEU A 335 0.54 -5.67 -9.30
C LEU A 335 -0.39 -6.80 -8.84
N GLN A 336 -1.47 -6.99 -9.58
CA GLN A 336 -2.27 -8.21 -9.49
C GLN A 336 -1.58 -9.35 -10.25
N ALA A 337 -1.92 -10.60 -9.92
CA ALA A 337 -1.34 -11.79 -10.54
C ALA A 337 -1.54 -11.88 -12.07
N ASP A 338 -2.59 -11.23 -12.59
CA ASP A 338 -2.89 -11.13 -14.02
C ASP A 338 -2.18 -9.95 -14.71
N GLY A 339 -1.30 -9.25 -13.99
CA GLY A 339 -0.52 -8.11 -14.47
C GLY A 339 -1.28 -6.78 -14.46
N LYS A 340 -2.53 -6.73 -13.97
CA LYS A 340 -3.21 -5.44 -13.74
C LYS A 340 -2.47 -4.64 -12.69
N ILE A 341 -2.52 -3.31 -12.84
CA ILE A 341 -1.75 -2.36 -12.04
C ILE A 341 -2.72 -1.62 -11.14
N VAL A 342 -2.52 -1.69 -9.83
CA VAL A 342 -3.34 -0.98 -8.83
C VAL A 342 -2.49 0.14 -8.22
N LEU A 343 -3.00 1.36 -8.29
CA LEU A 343 -2.42 2.57 -7.72
C LEU A 343 -3.26 3.02 -6.52
N VAL A 344 -2.62 3.56 -5.49
CA VAL A 344 -3.30 4.25 -4.38
C VAL A 344 -2.83 5.68 -4.23
N GLY A 345 -3.69 6.53 -3.67
CA GLY A 345 -3.32 7.83 -3.14
C GLY A 345 -4.54 8.60 -2.67
N THR A 346 -4.50 9.92 -2.79
CA THR A 346 -5.57 10.82 -2.34
C THR A 346 -6.10 11.66 -3.49
N LEU A 347 -7.41 11.72 -3.69
CA LEU A 347 -8.07 12.56 -4.70
C LEU A 347 -9.11 13.44 -4.03
N ASN A 348 -8.94 14.77 -4.12
CA ASN A 348 -9.85 15.75 -3.51
C ASN A 348 -10.07 15.55 -1.99
N GLY A 349 -9.04 15.11 -1.26
CA GLY A 349 -9.11 14.82 0.18
C GLY A 349 -9.57 13.40 0.52
N ASP A 350 -10.04 12.63 -0.47
CA ASP A 350 -10.54 11.26 -0.31
C ASP A 350 -9.48 10.22 -0.69
N PHE A 351 -9.51 9.04 -0.07
CA PHE A 351 -8.74 7.91 -0.56
C PHE A 351 -9.17 7.53 -1.98
N VAL A 352 -8.21 7.20 -2.83
CA VAL A 352 -8.49 6.71 -4.18
C VAL A 352 -7.62 5.50 -4.51
N LEU A 353 -8.24 4.50 -5.11
CA LEU A 353 -7.57 3.43 -5.84
C LEU A 353 -7.86 3.63 -7.33
N ARG A 354 -6.84 3.43 -8.17
CA ARG A 354 -7.01 3.36 -9.62
C ARG A 354 -6.44 2.06 -10.15
N ARG A 355 -7.17 1.39 -11.06
CA ARG A 355 -6.67 0.21 -11.74
C ARG A 355 -6.47 0.44 -13.23
N LEU A 356 -5.35 -0.09 -13.73
CA LEU A 356 -5.01 -0.12 -15.14
C LEU A 356 -4.77 -1.56 -15.60
N LEU A 357 -4.98 -1.80 -16.89
CA LEU A 357 -4.61 -3.02 -17.57
C LEU A 357 -3.08 -3.15 -17.66
N PRO A 358 -2.54 -4.35 -17.91
CA PRO A 358 -1.10 -4.54 -18.13
C PRO A 358 -0.54 -3.68 -19.28
N SER A 359 -1.39 -3.25 -20.22
CA SER A 359 -1.03 -2.34 -21.32
C SER A 359 -0.85 -0.88 -20.89
N GLY A 360 -1.19 -0.54 -19.65
CA GLY A 360 -1.20 0.84 -19.14
C GLY A 360 -2.47 1.61 -19.49
N GLN A 361 -3.48 0.98 -20.08
CA GLN A 361 -4.78 1.61 -20.31
C GLN A 361 -5.68 1.50 -19.06
N PRO A 362 -6.59 2.46 -18.78
CA PRO A 362 -7.53 2.34 -17.67
C PRO A 362 -8.36 1.05 -17.74
N ASP A 363 -8.50 0.34 -16.61
CA ASP A 363 -9.42 -0.79 -16.53
C ASP A 363 -10.83 -0.30 -16.23
N THR A 364 -11.62 -0.08 -17.28
CA THR A 364 -13.00 0.42 -17.16
C THR A 364 -13.94 -0.55 -16.43
N GLY A 365 -13.53 -1.80 -16.22
CA GLY A 365 -14.28 -2.79 -15.44
C GLY A 365 -14.08 -2.69 -13.93
N TYR A 366 -13.12 -1.88 -13.46
CA TYR A 366 -12.82 -1.65 -12.04
C TYR A 366 -13.50 -0.38 -11.53
N GLY A 367 -14.33 -0.51 -10.50
CA GLY A 367 -15.04 0.64 -9.92
C GLY A 367 -15.75 1.50 -10.96
N LEU A 368 -15.66 2.83 -10.81
CA LEU A 368 -16.16 3.79 -11.78
C LEU A 368 -15.03 4.17 -12.75
N ASN A 369 -15.04 3.59 -13.97
CA ASN A 369 -14.06 3.88 -15.03
C ASN A 369 -12.59 3.69 -14.61
N GLY A 370 -12.31 2.66 -13.82
CA GLY A 370 -10.96 2.37 -13.30
C GLY A 370 -10.69 2.97 -11.94
N TYR A 371 -11.65 3.65 -11.30
CA TYR A 371 -11.45 4.32 -10.02
C TYR A 371 -12.36 3.79 -8.92
N VAL A 372 -11.81 3.78 -7.71
CA VAL A 372 -12.50 3.56 -6.45
C VAL A 372 -12.16 4.74 -5.55
N THR A 373 -13.15 5.52 -5.15
CA THR A 373 -12.96 6.65 -4.22
C THR A 373 -13.68 6.37 -2.91
N ILE A 374 -13.00 6.62 -1.80
CA ILE A 374 -13.48 6.37 -0.44
C ILE A 374 -13.24 7.65 0.38
N ASN A 375 -14.33 8.30 0.77
CA ASN A 375 -14.31 9.48 1.63
C ASN A 375 -14.40 9.02 3.10
N GLU A 376 -13.37 9.32 3.90
CA GLU A 376 -13.38 9.03 5.34
C GLU A 376 -13.51 10.26 6.23
N ASP A 377 -13.13 11.47 5.78
CA ASP A 377 -13.55 12.78 6.32
C ASP A 377 -12.88 13.93 5.52
N VAL A 378 -12.10 14.82 6.17
CA VAL A 378 -11.67 16.12 5.64
C VAL A 378 -10.29 16.08 4.96
N ASP A 379 -9.42 15.13 5.34
CA ASP A 379 -8.08 14.94 4.77
C ASP A 379 -7.55 13.51 5.01
N ASP A 380 -7.68 12.65 4.01
CA ASP A 380 -7.29 11.24 4.09
C ASP A 380 -6.12 10.92 3.15
N GLN A 381 -5.07 10.22 3.63
CA GLN A 381 -3.94 9.79 2.80
C GLN A 381 -3.66 8.29 2.84
N LEU A 382 -3.72 7.64 1.68
CA LEU A 382 -3.14 6.31 1.48
C LEU A 382 -1.64 6.45 1.24
N LYS A 383 -0.87 5.52 1.81
CA LYS A 383 0.59 5.49 1.79
C LYS A 383 1.18 4.23 1.19
N ASP A 384 0.44 3.12 1.20
CA ASP A 384 0.91 1.85 0.66
C ASP A 384 -0.28 0.95 0.28
N VAL A 385 -0.06 0.02 -0.65
CA VAL A 385 -1.04 -0.94 -1.14
C VAL A 385 -0.42 -2.30 -1.38
N LEU A 386 -1.10 -3.34 -0.91
CA LEU A 386 -0.74 -4.73 -1.13
C LEU A 386 -1.91 -5.48 -1.77
N ILE A 387 -1.61 -6.29 -2.79
CA ILE A 387 -2.57 -7.22 -3.38
C ILE A 387 -2.49 -8.57 -2.66
N GLN A 388 -3.63 -9.04 -2.15
CA GLN A 388 -3.79 -10.37 -1.57
C GLN A 388 -3.94 -11.45 -2.68
N PRO A 389 -3.68 -12.73 -2.37
CA PRO A 389 -3.78 -13.83 -3.36
C PRO A 389 -5.15 -13.98 -4.02
N ASP A 390 -6.22 -13.56 -3.37
CA ASP A 390 -7.59 -13.54 -3.90
C ASP A 390 -7.84 -12.36 -4.86
N GLY A 391 -6.86 -11.46 -5.03
CA GLY A 391 -6.91 -10.27 -5.85
C GLY A 391 -7.42 -9.01 -5.12
N SER A 392 -7.80 -9.12 -3.83
CA SER A 392 -8.25 -7.98 -3.03
C SER A 392 -7.08 -7.03 -2.75
N ALA A 393 -7.33 -5.73 -2.73
CA ALA A 393 -6.34 -4.73 -2.37
C ALA A 393 -6.48 -4.33 -0.90
N VAL A 394 -5.39 -4.40 -0.15
CA VAL A 394 -5.28 -3.82 1.19
C VAL A 394 -4.49 -2.53 1.07
N ALA A 395 -5.14 -1.40 1.37
CA ALA A 395 -4.51 -0.09 1.36
C ALA A 395 -4.38 0.44 2.78
N VAL A 396 -3.25 1.09 3.09
CA VAL A 396 -2.97 1.61 4.42
C VAL A 396 -2.57 3.07 4.36
N GLY A 397 -2.83 3.79 5.45
CA GLY A 397 -2.51 5.20 5.54
C GLY A 397 -3.00 5.83 6.83
N TYR A 398 -3.51 7.05 6.73
CA TYR A 398 -4.17 7.72 7.84
C TYR A 398 -5.43 8.46 7.39
N ALA A 399 -6.38 8.58 8.30
CA ALA A 399 -7.54 9.44 8.16
C ALA A 399 -7.46 10.56 9.21
N ALA A 400 -7.51 11.82 8.78
CA ALA A 400 -7.58 12.95 9.71
C ALA A 400 -8.92 12.94 10.45
N GLY A 401 -8.91 13.22 11.75
CA GLY A 401 -10.16 13.49 12.46
C GLY A 401 -10.74 14.88 12.08
N PRO A 402 -11.98 15.20 12.49
CA PRO A 402 -12.56 16.54 12.35
C PRO A 402 -11.65 17.64 12.90
N ALA A 403 -11.77 18.89 12.44
CA ALA A 403 -10.93 20.00 12.86
C ALA A 403 -10.67 20.04 14.38
N GLY A 404 -9.41 19.87 14.79
CA GLY A 404 -8.99 19.76 16.20
C GLY A 404 -8.79 18.33 16.72
N GLN A 405 -9.02 17.31 15.89
CA GLN A 405 -8.72 15.90 16.19
C GLN A 405 -7.51 15.40 15.40
N ASN A 406 -6.85 14.37 15.94
CA ASN A 406 -5.63 13.82 15.36
C ASN A 406 -5.91 12.75 14.31
N SER A 407 -4.89 12.43 13.51
CA SER A 407 -4.93 11.36 12.52
C SER A 407 -5.01 9.97 13.14
N ARG A 408 -5.75 9.06 12.50
CA ARG A 408 -5.92 7.66 12.91
C ARG A 408 -5.21 6.73 11.93
N PHE A 409 -4.54 5.71 12.45
CA PHE A 409 -3.93 4.63 11.69
C PHE A 409 -5.01 3.85 10.93
N ALA A 410 -4.99 3.89 9.60
CA ALA A 410 -6.07 3.39 8.75
C ALA A 410 -5.63 2.18 7.91
N VAL A 411 -6.49 1.15 7.88
CA VAL A 411 -6.36 -0.03 7.00
C VAL A 411 -7.70 -0.24 6.30
N LEU A 412 -7.66 -0.36 4.98
CA LEU A 412 -8.84 -0.58 4.14
C LEU A 412 -8.63 -1.82 3.30
N ARG A 413 -9.69 -2.61 3.11
CA ARG A 413 -9.71 -3.70 2.13
C ARG A 413 -10.73 -3.43 1.04
N VAL A 414 -10.31 -3.53 -0.21
CA VAL A 414 -11.14 -3.34 -1.41
C VAL A 414 -11.16 -4.63 -2.20
N LEU A 415 -12.34 -5.07 -2.63
CA LEU A 415 -12.51 -6.30 -3.39
C LEU A 415 -11.83 -6.24 -4.77
N PRO A 416 -11.49 -7.39 -5.37
CA PRO A 416 -10.75 -7.43 -6.63
C PRO A 416 -11.45 -6.72 -7.77
N THR A 417 -12.78 -6.59 -7.75
CA THR A 417 -13.50 -5.91 -8.83
C THR A 417 -13.61 -4.40 -8.65
N GLY A 418 -13.40 -3.89 -7.43
CA GLY A 418 -13.60 -2.48 -7.07
C GLY A 418 -15.02 -1.94 -7.33
N ARG A 419 -15.96 -2.76 -7.82
CA ARG A 419 -17.30 -2.32 -8.22
C ARG A 419 -18.07 -1.82 -7.02
N ALA A 420 -19.00 -0.89 -7.18
CA ALA A 420 -19.82 -0.46 -6.05
C ALA A 420 -20.80 -1.59 -5.62
N LEU A 421 -20.94 -1.79 -4.31
CA LEU A 421 -22.25 -2.03 -3.73
C LEU A 421 -22.78 -0.64 -3.53
N ALA A 422 -23.46 -0.13 -4.55
CA ALA A 422 -24.04 1.19 -4.51
C ALA A 422 -24.71 1.40 -3.15
N SER A 423 -24.49 2.57 -2.56
CA SER A 423 -25.32 3.03 -1.47
C SER A 423 -26.79 2.83 -1.84
N ALA A 424 -27.59 2.53 -0.83
CA ALA A 424 -28.99 2.19 -0.86
C ALA A 424 -29.91 3.31 -1.43
N VAL A 425 -29.57 3.97 -2.54
CA VAL A 425 -30.41 5.02 -3.15
C VAL A 425 -31.74 4.43 -3.61
N GLY A 426 -31.76 3.17 -4.06
CA GLY A 426 -32.98 2.39 -4.25
C GLY A 426 -33.54 1.73 -2.98
N PHE A 427 -32.73 1.57 -1.93
CA PHE A 427 -33.07 0.84 -0.70
C PHE A 427 -33.21 1.78 0.51
N SER A 428 -33.95 2.89 0.39
CA SER A 428 -34.23 3.80 1.52
C SER A 428 -35.39 3.30 2.40
N GLY A 429 -35.36 3.60 3.71
CA GLY A 429 -36.39 3.20 4.69
C GLY A 429 -36.15 1.83 5.36
N ALA A 430 -37.20 1.16 5.85
CA ALA A 430 -37.15 -0.13 6.58
C ALA A 430 -36.77 -1.36 5.72
N ALA A 431 -36.09 -1.13 4.59
CA ALA A 431 -35.60 -2.17 3.70
C ALA A 431 -34.51 -2.98 4.42
N ALA A 432 -34.84 -4.22 4.77
CA ALA A 432 -33.95 -5.14 5.45
C ALA A 432 -33.75 -6.37 4.56
N LEU A 433 -32.50 -6.65 4.21
CA LEU A 433 -32.07 -7.90 3.60
C LEU A 433 -31.54 -8.81 4.70
N ARG A 434 -32.03 -10.05 4.77
CA ARG A 434 -31.52 -11.03 5.73
C ARG A 434 -31.51 -12.42 5.13
N ALA A 435 -30.58 -13.23 5.60
CA ALA A 435 -30.63 -14.66 5.42
C ALA A 435 -31.47 -15.30 6.53
N VAL A 436 -32.25 -16.31 6.18
CA VAL A 436 -33.07 -17.09 7.10
C VAL A 436 -32.87 -18.58 6.81
N PRO A 437 -32.43 -19.38 7.80
CA PRO A 437 -31.94 -18.99 9.13
C PRO A 437 -30.56 -18.32 9.07
N ASN A 438 -30.23 -17.52 10.09
CA ASN A 438 -28.89 -16.97 10.35
C ASN A 438 -28.65 -16.97 11.87
N PRO A 439 -27.77 -17.83 12.42
CA PRO A 439 -26.81 -18.69 11.71
C PRO A 439 -27.46 -19.77 10.83
N SER A 440 -26.80 -20.15 9.74
CA SER A 440 -27.28 -21.12 8.76
C SER A 440 -26.45 -22.40 8.78
N SER A 441 -27.08 -23.54 8.52
CA SER A 441 -26.40 -24.81 8.24
C SER A 441 -25.93 -24.96 6.78
N GLY A 442 -26.11 -23.91 5.96
CA GLY A 442 -25.71 -23.88 4.55
C GLY A 442 -26.63 -24.64 3.58
N ALA A 443 -27.46 -25.58 4.04
CA ALA A 443 -28.30 -26.42 3.17
C ALA A 443 -29.70 -25.85 2.84
N GLN A 444 -30.22 -24.96 3.69
CA GLN A 444 -31.59 -24.43 3.61
C GLN A 444 -31.58 -22.89 3.74
N LEU A 445 -30.72 -22.23 2.98
CA LEU A 445 -30.61 -20.77 3.02
C LEU A 445 -31.74 -20.11 2.21
N GLN A 446 -32.50 -19.24 2.85
CA GLN A 446 -33.44 -18.35 2.17
C GLN A 446 -32.96 -16.92 2.32
N VAL A 447 -33.19 -16.11 1.28
CA VAL A 447 -33.14 -14.66 1.40
C VAL A 447 -34.54 -14.16 1.72
N GLU A 448 -34.64 -13.25 2.68
CA GLU A 448 -35.81 -12.43 2.91
C GLU A 448 -35.46 -10.95 2.74
N MET A 449 -36.35 -10.23 2.08
CA MET A 449 -36.23 -8.81 1.80
C MET A 449 -37.53 -8.09 2.11
N ASN A 450 -37.47 -7.04 2.94
CA ASN A 450 -38.53 -6.04 3.00
C ASN A 450 -38.40 -5.14 1.77
N TRP A 451 -39.44 -5.07 0.94
CA TRP A 451 -39.38 -4.42 -0.36
C TRP A 451 -39.44 -2.89 -0.24
N PRO A 452 -38.48 -2.15 -0.81
CA PRO A 452 -38.48 -0.69 -0.77
C PRO A 452 -39.48 -0.09 -1.75
N ALA A 453 -40.03 1.07 -1.39
CA ALA A 453 -40.95 1.81 -2.25
C ALA A 453 -40.33 2.27 -3.58
N ALA A 454 -39.02 2.53 -3.60
CA ALA A 454 -38.31 3.08 -4.75
C ALA A 454 -37.83 2.03 -5.77
N VAL A 455 -38.05 0.73 -5.53
CA VAL A 455 -37.58 -0.35 -6.41
C VAL A 455 -38.76 -0.95 -7.18
N HIS A 456 -38.83 -0.65 -8.47
CA HIS A 456 -39.88 -1.16 -9.36
C HIS A 456 -39.39 -2.24 -10.34
N GLN A 457 -38.12 -2.63 -10.23
CA GLN A 457 -37.50 -3.64 -11.08
C GLN A 457 -37.06 -4.87 -10.28
N PRO A 458 -36.85 -6.03 -10.92
CA PRO A 458 -36.28 -7.20 -10.25
C PRO A 458 -34.96 -6.91 -9.57
N VAL A 459 -34.74 -7.55 -8.42
CA VAL A 459 -33.52 -7.43 -7.61
C VAL A 459 -32.74 -8.73 -7.71
N SER A 460 -31.50 -8.67 -8.19
CA SER A 460 -30.59 -9.82 -8.14
C SER A 460 -30.01 -9.95 -6.74
N VAL A 461 -30.06 -11.13 -6.14
CA VAL A 461 -29.47 -11.42 -4.83
C VAL A 461 -28.38 -12.47 -4.98
N GLU A 462 -27.17 -12.14 -4.55
CA GLU A 462 -25.99 -12.99 -4.59
C GLU A 462 -25.54 -13.36 -3.18
N LEU A 463 -25.04 -14.57 -2.99
CA LEU A 463 -24.27 -14.96 -1.81
C LEU A 463 -22.80 -14.93 -2.16
N LEU A 464 -22.02 -14.15 -1.42
CA LEU A 464 -20.58 -14.07 -1.57
C LEU A 464 -19.88 -14.90 -0.49
N SER A 465 -18.84 -15.61 -0.89
CA SER A 465 -17.89 -16.28 0.00
C SER A 465 -17.13 -15.26 0.88
N PRO A 466 -16.42 -15.71 1.93
CA PRO A 466 -15.52 -14.83 2.69
C PRO A 466 -14.42 -14.17 1.82
N MET A 467 -14.19 -14.69 0.62
CA MET A 467 -13.24 -14.19 -0.38
C MET A 467 -13.93 -13.38 -1.49
N GLY A 468 -15.20 -12.99 -1.31
CA GLY A 468 -15.94 -12.13 -2.23
C GLY A 468 -16.41 -12.78 -3.53
N GLN A 469 -16.23 -14.09 -3.71
CA GLN A 469 -16.70 -14.82 -4.90
C GLN A 469 -18.20 -15.13 -4.80
N VAL A 470 -18.94 -15.01 -5.90
CA VAL A 470 -20.36 -15.41 -5.96
C VAL A 470 -20.46 -16.92 -5.87
N VAL A 471 -21.07 -17.40 -4.79
CA VAL A 471 -21.30 -18.83 -4.53
C VAL A 471 -22.62 -19.29 -5.12
N THR A 472 -23.65 -18.44 -5.04
CA THR A 472 -24.96 -18.68 -5.64
C THR A 472 -25.68 -17.35 -5.81
N GLN A 473 -26.71 -17.35 -6.65
CA GLN A 473 -27.53 -16.18 -6.92
C GLN A 473 -28.99 -16.55 -7.19
N THR A 474 -29.89 -15.61 -6.92
CA THR A 474 -31.32 -15.70 -7.25
C THR A 474 -31.85 -14.32 -7.63
N THR A 475 -33.09 -14.25 -8.10
CA THR A 475 -33.75 -12.99 -8.45
C THR A 475 -35.06 -12.88 -7.69
N LEU A 476 -35.28 -11.72 -7.07
CA LEU A 476 -36.56 -11.38 -6.44
C LEU A 476 -37.37 -10.46 -7.35
N SER A 477 -38.63 -10.83 -7.60
CA SER A 477 -39.57 -10.02 -8.36
C SER A 477 -40.15 -8.87 -7.51
N PRO A 478 -40.44 -7.72 -8.13
CA PRO A 478 -40.94 -6.55 -7.41
C PRO A 478 -42.33 -6.74 -6.80
N VAL A 479 -42.56 -6.05 -5.67
CA VAL A 479 -43.82 -6.05 -4.92
C VAL A 479 -44.17 -4.67 -4.38
N GLY A 480 -45.34 -4.56 -3.72
CA GLY A 480 -45.74 -3.36 -3.02
C GLY A 480 -44.73 -2.93 -1.95
N ALA A 481 -44.62 -1.62 -1.74
CA ALA A 481 -43.75 -1.06 -0.73
C ALA A 481 -44.07 -1.63 0.67
N GLY A 482 -43.05 -2.07 1.40
CA GLY A 482 -43.20 -2.65 2.74
C GLY A 482 -43.61 -4.12 2.78
N GLU A 483 -43.95 -4.72 1.64
CA GLU A 483 -44.18 -6.17 1.57
C GLU A 483 -42.88 -6.96 1.71
N ARG A 484 -42.99 -8.19 2.19
CA ARG A 484 -41.86 -9.11 2.30
C ARG A 484 -41.81 -10.05 1.11
N ARG A 485 -40.60 -10.25 0.58
CA ARG A 485 -40.32 -11.28 -0.41
C ARG A 485 -39.25 -12.22 0.09
N GLN A 486 -39.48 -13.50 -0.20
CA GLN A 486 -38.55 -14.58 0.12
C GLN A 486 -38.23 -15.36 -1.13
N ALA A 487 -36.98 -15.80 -1.25
CA ALA A 487 -36.58 -16.79 -2.24
C ALA A 487 -35.58 -17.75 -1.65
N LYS A 488 -35.61 -18.98 -2.16
CA LYS A 488 -34.55 -19.95 -1.89
C LYS A 488 -33.26 -19.46 -2.53
N LEU A 489 -32.18 -19.52 -1.77
CA LEU A 489 -30.83 -19.28 -2.23
C LEU A 489 -30.11 -20.61 -2.11
N ALA A 490 -30.13 -21.40 -3.19
CA ALA A 490 -29.60 -22.75 -3.20
C ALA A 490 -28.14 -22.72 -3.69
N PRO A 491 -27.14 -22.84 -2.81
CA PRO A 491 -25.78 -23.10 -3.25
C PRO A 491 -25.69 -24.51 -3.84
N ASP A 492 -24.99 -24.65 -4.96
CA ASP A 492 -24.78 -25.94 -5.65
C ASP A 492 -23.82 -26.87 -4.89
N GLN A 493 -23.21 -26.36 -3.81
CA GLN A 493 -22.25 -27.05 -2.96
C GLN A 493 -22.53 -26.75 -1.48
N VAL A 494 -22.08 -27.65 -0.60
CA VAL A 494 -22.11 -27.44 0.85
C VAL A 494 -21.21 -26.26 1.18
N LEU A 495 -21.77 -25.25 1.84
CA LEU A 495 -21.01 -24.08 2.30
C LEU A 495 -20.10 -24.49 3.47
N ALA A 496 -18.84 -24.06 3.42
CA ALA A 496 -17.94 -24.19 4.56
C ALA A 496 -18.39 -23.29 5.72
N ALA A 497 -18.06 -23.66 6.95
CA ALA A 497 -18.29 -22.79 8.10
C ALA A 497 -17.51 -21.47 7.93
N GLY A 498 -18.19 -20.34 8.10
CA GLY A 498 -17.58 -19.03 7.85
C GLY A 498 -18.57 -17.89 7.73
N LEU A 499 -18.03 -16.68 7.53
CA LEU A 499 -18.80 -15.45 7.35
C LEU A 499 -18.97 -15.13 5.86
N TYR A 500 -20.20 -15.22 5.37
CA TYR A 500 -20.61 -14.92 4.00
C TYR A 500 -21.34 -13.57 3.94
N VAL A 501 -21.50 -13.03 2.74
CA VAL A 501 -22.26 -11.78 2.51
C VAL A 501 -23.40 -12.03 1.53
N LEU A 502 -24.62 -11.74 1.97
CA LEU A 502 -25.78 -11.65 1.10
C LEU A 502 -25.83 -10.26 0.47
N ARG A 503 -26.15 -10.16 -0.81
CA ARG A 503 -25.99 -8.94 -1.60
C ARG A 503 -27.10 -8.78 -2.63
N ALA A 504 -27.97 -7.80 -2.42
CA ALA A 504 -29.11 -7.51 -3.28
C ALA A 504 -28.86 -6.27 -4.14
N ARG A 505 -28.89 -6.41 -5.47
CA ARG A 505 -28.62 -5.34 -6.46
C ARG A 505 -29.88 -4.98 -7.24
N CYS A 506 -30.10 -3.69 -7.44
CA CYS A 506 -31.02 -3.15 -8.45
C CYS A 506 -30.30 -2.08 -9.29
N ALA A 507 -30.99 -1.55 -10.32
CA ALA A 507 -30.44 -0.52 -11.20
C ALA A 507 -29.97 0.75 -10.48
N THR A 508 -30.46 1.01 -9.26
CA THR A 508 -30.24 2.25 -8.52
C THR A 508 -29.64 2.05 -7.13
N GLY A 509 -29.24 0.85 -6.73
CA GLY A 509 -28.72 0.62 -5.37
C GLY A 509 -28.29 -0.80 -5.09
N VAL A 510 -27.59 -0.99 -3.96
CA VAL A 510 -27.24 -2.30 -3.41
C VAL A 510 -27.50 -2.35 -1.90
N LEU A 511 -27.90 -3.52 -1.39
CA LEU A 511 -28.12 -3.79 0.02
C LEU A 511 -27.35 -5.06 0.42
N THR A 512 -26.71 -5.07 1.58
CA THR A 512 -25.98 -6.25 2.07
C THR A 512 -26.39 -6.70 3.46
N SER A 513 -26.13 -7.98 3.74
CA SER A 513 -26.35 -8.58 5.05
C SER A 513 -25.32 -9.67 5.31
N LYS A 514 -24.82 -9.78 6.54
CA LYS A 514 -23.87 -10.83 6.92
C LYS A 514 -24.60 -12.15 7.17
N VAL A 515 -24.03 -13.25 6.72
CA VAL A 515 -24.55 -14.61 6.92
C VAL A 515 -23.49 -15.44 7.59
N LEU A 516 -23.77 -15.96 8.80
CA LEU A 516 -22.89 -16.89 9.48
C LEU A 516 -23.29 -18.32 9.10
N VAL A 517 -22.37 -19.10 8.54
CA VAL A 517 -22.54 -20.53 8.27
C VAL A 517 -21.80 -21.32 9.34
N GLN A 518 -22.47 -22.31 9.95
CA GLN A 518 -21.94 -23.17 11.02
C GLN A 518 -22.01 -24.65 10.68
#